data_AF-A0AAU9TRK0-F1
#
_entry.id   AF-A0AAU9TRK0-F1
#
_cell.length_a   1.000
_cell.length_b   1.000
_cell.length_c   1.000
_cell.angle_alpha   90.00
_cell.angle_beta   90.00
_cell.angle_gamma   90.00
#
_symmetry.space_group_name_H-M   'P 1'
#
loop_
_entity.id
_entity.type
_entity.pdbx_description
1 polymer ?
#
loop_
_entity_poly.entity_id
_entity_poly.type
_entity_poly.pdbx_seq_one_letter_code
_entity_poly.pdbx_strand_id
1 'polypeptide(L)'
;MSASAINICSTNDLTKSNTRLTDKKEKESWREKSKGLLKQIKYIFRETTVEPCLFVYMLCTSLSSLAVQNMHLEKSCRVNFELGDEICDRIRDRNTSGLESELNQVQSLVAKVVAWKFPLQTSIPAVMVLFIGAWSDKTKKRKICILVPFLGEIIANIGLLFATFYFYELSLTATALIEALPAAFSGSYIIIFMGMYSFMADRTTVENRMFRLGLVTICVSLGTPTGTALSGILLRTLGYYGVFSVLIFLYTVSFIYGVVRLEDVLVRDDVITSVRGENKKNLKKIFQEIFSMVASTVLVALRPRAFGMRNQILSVIVLYILMVGPLYGE
;
A
#
# COMPACT_ATOMS: atom_id res chain seq x y z
N MET A 1 86.34 -36.63 -14.44
CA MET A 1 86.35 -35.82 -15.67
C MET A 1 84.89 -35.50 -15.96
N SER A 2 84.36 -34.29 -15.95
CA SER A 2 84.87 -32.92 -15.93
C SER A 2 83.76 -32.06 -15.32
N ALA A 3 84.15 -31.07 -14.52
CA ALA A 3 83.25 -30.07 -13.95
C ALA A 3 82.58 -29.20 -15.01
N SER A 4 81.37 -28.71 -14.74
CA SER A 4 81.00 -27.34 -15.11
C SER A 4 80.00 -26.79 -14.11
N ALA A 5 80.31 -25.57 -13.67
CA ALA A 5 79.62 -24.82 -12.66
C ALA A 5 78.69 -23.76 -13.30
N ILE A 6 77.75 -23.28 -12.49
CA ILE A 6 77.16 -21.93 -12.48
C ILE A 6 76.17 -21.55 -13.60
N ASN A 7 74.95 -21.17 -13.19
CA ASN A 7 74.39 -19.82 -13.35
C ASN A 7 72.98 -19.79 -12.73
N ILE A 8 72.86 -19.33 -11.47
CA ILE A 8 72.33 -18.01 -11.12
C ILE A 8 70.97 -17.77 -11.79
N CYS A 9 69.90 -18.06 -11.03
CA CYS A 9 68.54 -17.64 -11.34
C CYS A 9 68.55 -16.11 -11.56
N SER A 10 68.23 -15.72 -12.79
CA SER A 10 68.23 -14.33 -13.22
C SER A 10 67.26 -13.51 -12.37
N THR A 11 67.71 -12.33 -11.94
CA THR A 11 66.89 -11.26 -11.34
C THR A 11 65.66 -10.88 -12.18
N ASN A 12 65.58 -11.31 -13.43
CA ASN A 12 64.43 -11.10 -14.33
C ASN A 12 63.21 -11.99 -14.01
N ASP A 13 63.38 -13.15 -13.35
CA ASP A 13 62.25 -14.04 -13.03
C ASP A 13 61.51 -13.64 -11.75
N LEU A 14 62.19 -12.96 -10.82
CA LEU A 14 61.58 -12.34 -9.63
C LEU A 14 60.87 -11.02 -9.93
N THR A 15 61.22 -10.34 -11.03
CA THR A 15 60.50 -9.13 -11.49
C THR A 15 59.24 -9.49 -12.30
N LYS A 16 59.26 -10.57 -13.10
CA LYS A 16 58.06 -11.06 -13.83
C LYS A 16 56.95 -11.62 -12.93
N SER A 17 57.30 -12.23 -11.80
CA SER A 17 56.32 -12.73 -10.83
C SER A 17 55.72 -11.59 -9.98
N ASN A 18 56.51 -10.58 -9.60
CA ASN A 18 56.00 -9.40 -8.88
C ASN A 18 55.16 -8.45 -9.75
N THR A 19 55.52 -8.26 -11.02
CA THR A 19 54.71 -7.46 -11.97
C THR A 19 53.36 -8.09 -12.31
N ARG A 20 53.18 -9.42 -12.20
CA ARG A 20 51.87 -10.06 -12.39
C ARG A 20 50.95 -9.99 -11.15
N LEU A 21 51.49 -9.72 -9.97
CA LEU A 21 50.70 -9.63 -8.72
C LEU A 21 50.32 -8.19 -8.34
N THR A 22 50.95 -7.17 -8.93
CA THR A 22 50.69 -5.76 -8.61
C THR A 22 49.90 -4.98 -9.66
N ASP A 23 49.72 -5.48 -10.89
CA ASP A 23 49.13 -4.68 -11.99
C ASP A 23 47.70 -5.11 -12.42
N LYS A 24 47.01 -5.89 -11.58
CA LYS A 24 45.63 -6.34 -11.88
C LYS A 24 44.64 -6.17 -10.74
N LYS A 25 44.89 -5.19 -9.85
CA LYS A 25 44.04 -4.96 -8.68
C LYS A 25 43.46 -3.55 -8.53
N GLU A 26 43.66 -2.64 -9.46
CA GLU A 26 43.05 -1.31 -9.37
C GLU A 26 42.30 -0.92 -10.64
N LYS A 27 41.00 -0.63 -10.45
CA LYS A 27 40.03 -0.04 -11.38
C LYS A 27 39.28 -1.01 -12.31
N GLU A 28 38.75 -2.12 -11.79
CA GLU A 28 37.37 -2.49 -12.18
C GLU A 28 36.45 -1.38 -11.67
N SER A 29 36.31 -0.37 -12.53
CA SER A 29 35.79 0.95 -12.21
C SER A 29 34.38 0.83 -11.62
N TRP A 30 34.11 1.59 -10.56
CA TRP A 30 32.76 1.88 -10.06
C TRP A 30 31.74 2.14 -11.19
N ARG A 31 32.18 2.64 -12.36
CA ARG A 31 31.37 2.77 -13.58
C ARG A 31 30.89 1.45 -14.18
N GLU A 32 31.67 0.37 -14.19
CA GLU A 32 31.26 -0.93 -14.75
C GLU A 32 30.26 -1.64 -13.83
N LYS A 33 30.54 -1.66 -12.52
CA LYS A 33 29.57 -2.15 -11.51
C LYS A 33 28.29 -1.30 -11.51
N SER A 34 28.41 0.03 -11.61
CA SER A 34 27.26 0.94 -11.75
C SER A 34 26.49 0.71 -13.06
N LYS A 35 27.16 0.45 -14.19
CA LYS A 35 26.51 0.11 -15.47
C LYS A 35 25.82 -1.26 -15.44
N GLY A 36 26.40 -2.24 -14.76
CA GLY A 36 25.79 -3.55 -14.52
C GLY A 36 24.56 -3.44 -13.62
N LEU A 37 24.68 -2.73 -12.50
CA LEU A 37 23.57 -2.39 -11.61
C LEU A 37 22.52 -1.53 -12.31
N LEU A 38 22.88 -0.55 -13.14
CA LEU A 38 21.96 0.26 -13.94
C LEU A 38 21.30 -0.56 -15.04
N LYS A 39 21.97 -1.53 -15.64
CA LYS A 39 21.35 -2.48 -16.58
C LYS A 39 20.39 -3.42 -15.85
N GLN A 40 20.75 -3.91 -14.67
CA GLN A 40 19.89 -4.74 -13.83
C GLN A 40 18.69 -3.95 -13.30
N ILE A 41 18.89 -2.73 -12.80
CA ILE A 41 17.86 -1.77 -12.43
C ILE A 41 17.01 -1.48 -13.66
N LYS A 42 17.57 -1.19 -14.84
CA LYS A 42 16.81 -0.95 -16.08
C LYS A 42 16.03 -2.19 -16.54
N TYR A 43 16.53 -3.40 -16.30
CA TYR A 43 15.83 -4.66 -16.58
C TYR A 43 14.68 -4.90 -15.59
N ILE A 44 14.90 -4.67 -14.29
CA ILE A 44 13.87 -4.64 -13.25
C ILE A 44 12.83 -3.52 -13.54
N PHE A 45 13.27 -2.38 -14.08
CA PHE A 45 12.44 -1.25 -14.49
C PHE A 45 11.67 -1.50 -15.82
N ARG A 46 12.11 -2.52 -16.58
CA ARG A 46 11.48 -2.98 -17.83
C ARG A 46 10.45 -4.07 -17.57
N GLU A 47 10.67 -4.88 -16.54
CA GLU A 47 9.76 -5.90 -16.01
C GLU A 47 8.90 -5.36 -14.85
N THR A 48 8.85 -4.05 -14.64
CA THR A 48 8.22 -3.49 -13.44
C THR A 48 6.73 -3.74 -13.45
N THR A 49 6.33 -4.52 -12.46
CA THR A 49 4.98 -4.92 -12.17
C THR A 49 4.38 -3.97 -11.13
N VAL A 50 3.34 -4.41 -10.43
CA VAL A 50 2.53 -3.61 -9.51
C VAL A 50 3.28 -3.12 -8.26
N GLU A 51 4.50 -3.59 -7.99
CA GLU A 51 5.23 -3.36 -6.73
C GLU A 51 5.45 -1.88 -6.39
N PRO A 52 5.96 -1.02 -7.29
CA PRO A 52 6.23 0.39 -6.93
C PRO A 52 4.95 1.16 -6.64
N CYS A 53 3.85 0.84 -7.35
CA CYS A 53 2.55 1.45 -7.08
C CYS A 53 2.13 1.19 -5.64
N LEU A 54 2.27 -0.06 -5.21
CA LEU A 54 1.85 -0.54 -3.89
C LEU A 54 2.76 -0.04 -2.78
N PHE A 55 4.07 0.04 -3.04
CA PHE A 55 5.01 0.68 -2.12
C PHE A 55 4.62 2.14 -1.87
N VAL A 56 4.40 2.92 -2.95
CA VAL A 56 4.02 4.34 -2.83
C VAL A 56 2.66 4.48 -2.16
N TYR A 57 1.70 3.62 -2.49
CA TYR A 57 0.38 3.62 -1.83
C TYR A 57 0.53 3.44 -0.32
N MET A 58 1.25 2.41 0.12
CA MET A 58 1.40 2.12 1.55
C MET A 58 2.19 3.19 2.28
N LEU A 59 3.25 3.71 1.65
CA LEU A 59 4.01 4.86 2.14
C LEU A 59 3.10 6.07 2.36
N CYS A 60 2.28 6.42 1.38
CA CYS A 60 1.38 7.57 1.46
C CYS A 60 0.28 7.36 2.50
N THR A 61 -0.28 6.15 2.60
CA THR A 61 -1.33 5.85 3.57
C THR A 61 -0.80 5.94 5.00
N SER A 62 0.41 5.44 5.28
CA SER A 62 1.03 5.57 6.60
C SER A 62 1.46 7.01 6.92
N LEU A 63 1.92 7.76 5.91
CA LEU A 63 2.20 9.18 6.04
C LEU A 63 0.94 9.97 6.41
N SER A 64 -0.17 9.71 5.71
CA SER A 64 -1.48 10.32 5.91
C SER A 64 -2.06 9.97 7.28
N SER A 65 -2.00 8.69 7.70
CA SER A 65 -2.61 8.25 8.95
C SER A 65 -2.07 9.00 10.17
N LEU A 66 -0.75 9.26 10.21
CA LEU A 66 -0.15 10.01 11.33
C LEU A 66 -0.49 11.51 11.25
N ALA A 67 -0.57 12.09 10.05
CA ALA A 67 -0.99 13.49 9.89
C ALA A 67 -2.44 13.69 10.34
N VAL A 68 -3.34 12.80 9.91
CA VAL A 68 -4.74 12.77 10.31
C VAL A 68 -4.89 12.58 11.82
N GLN A 69 -4.15 11.65 12.44
CA GLN A 69 -4.20 11.44 13.90
C GLN A 69 -3.84 12.71 14.67
N ASN A 70 -2.78 13.42 14.27
CA ASN A 70 -2.40 14.69 14.89
C ASN A 70 -3.46 15.78 14.64
N MET A 71 -4.02 15.86 13.42
CA MET A 71 -5.08 16.79 13.10
C MET A 71 -6.36 16.52 13.92
N HIS A 72 -6.68 15.26 14.19
CA HIS A 72 -7.80 14.87 15.03
C HIS A 72 -7.61 15.29 16.49
N LEU A 73 -6.41 15.11 17.04
CA LEU A 73 -6.07 15.60 18.39
C LEU A 73 -6.19 17.12 18.48
N GLU A 74 -5.65 17.84 17.50
CA GLU A 74 -5.67 19.31 17.53
C GLU A 74 -7.08 19.86 17.34
N LYS A 75 -7.88 19.32 16.39
CA LYS A 75 -9.29 19.70 16.24
C LYS A 75 -10.12 19.37 17.47
N SER A 76 -9.89 18.22 18.10
CA SER A 76 -10.57 17.86 19.35
C SER A 76 -10.29 18.90 20.44
N CYS A 77 -9.04 19.38 20.55
CA CYS A 77 -8.67 20.35 21.58
C CYS A 77 -9.20 21.75 21.28
N ARG A 78 -8.97 22.27 20.06
CA ARG A 78 -9.29 23.66 19.70
C ARG A 78 -10.76 23.91 19.33
N VAL A 79 -11.41 22.96 18.66
CA VAL A 79 -12.75 23.16 18.08
C VAL A 79 -13.83 22.51 18.94
N ASN A 80 -13.58 21.33 19.49
CA ASN A 80 -14.61 20.59 20.23
C ASN A 80 -14.66 20.95 21.72
N PHE A 81 -13.51 21.13 22.37
CA PHE A 81 -13.43 21.45 23.81
C PHE A 81 -13.02 22.91 24.10
N GLU A 82 -12.55 23.65 23.10
CA GLU A 82 -12.19 25.08 23.20
C GLU A 82 -11.27 25.38 24.41
N LEU A 83 -10.30 24.50 24.70
CA LEU A 83 -9.44 24.57 25.91
C LEU A 83 -8.42 25.72 25.88
N GLY A 84 -8.40 26.53 24.83
CA GLY A 84 -7.43 27.62 24.62
C GLY A 84 -6.14 27.18 23.94
N ASP A 85 -5.53 28.10 23.19
CA ASP A 85 -4.40 27.78 22.30
C ASP A 85 -3.14 27.32 23.05
N GLU A 86 -2.88 27.86 24.25
CA GLU A 86 -1.71 27.49 25.07
C GLU A 86 -1.78 26.02 25.54
N ILE A 87 -2.96 25.56 25.98
CA ILE A 87 -3.17 24.17 26.41
C ILE A 87 -3.01 23.23 25.21
N CYS A 88 -3.61 23.58 24.07
CA CYS A 88 -3.55 22.75 22.86
C CYS A 88 -2.13 22.69 22.26
N ASP A 89 -1.37 23.79 22.28
CA ASP A 89 0.04 23.80 21.85
C ASP A 89 0.90 22.91 22.76
N ARG A 90 0.68 22.96 24.08
CA ARG A 90 1.37 22.07 25.03
C ARG A 90 1.05 20.60 24.79
N ILE A 91 -0.21 20.26 24.49
CA ILE A 91 -0.61 18.89 24.14
C ILE A 91 0.05 18.45 22.83
N ARG A 92 0.07 19.32 21.81
CA ARG A 92 0.74 19.04 20.52
C ARG A 92 2.23 18.78 20.70
N ASP A 93 2.90 19.60 21.51
CA ASP A 93 4.34 19.52 21.76
C ASP A 93 4.71 18.44 22.80
N ARG A 94 3.72 17.65 23.24
CA ARG A 94 3.85 16.56 24.22
C ARG A 94 4.35 17.02 25.60
N ASN A 95 4.09 18.28 25.96
CA ASN A 95 4.38 18.85 27.27
C ASN A 95 3.14 18.81 28.17
N THR A 96 2.76 17.60 28.61
CA THR A 96 1.49 17.31 29.27
C THR A 96 1.54 17.38 30.81
N SER A 97 2.59 17.94 31.40
CA SER A 97 2.73 18.06 32.86
C SER A 97 1.58 18.87 33.47
N GLY A 98 0.74 18.21 34.27
CA GLY A 98 -0.43 18.81 34.91
C GLY A 98 -1.70 18.90 34.06
N LEU A 99 -1.70 18.34 32.84
CA LEU A 99 -2.83 18.39 31.88
C LEU A 99 -3.49 17.00 31.68
N GLU A 100 -3.39 16.11 32.67
CA GLU A 100 -3.86 14.72 32.51
C GLU A 100 -5.37 14.63 32.25
N SER A 101 -6.16 15.49 32.88
CA SER A 101 -7.62 15.53 32.70
C SER A 101 -7.99 15.96 31.28
N GLU A 102 -7.41 17.07 30.80
CA GLU A 102 -7.63 17.62 29.47
C GLU A 102 -7.16 16.64 28.38
N LEU A 103 -5.98 16.04 28.57
CA LEU A 103 -5.43 15.05 27.65
C LEU A 103 -6.35 13.84 27.53
N ASN A 104 -6.84 13.31 28.66
CA ASN A 104 -7.76 12.17 28.67
C ASN A 104 -9.08 12.50 27.96
N GLN A 105 -9.61 13.71 28.12
CA GLN A 105 -10.83 14.14 27.43
C GLN A 105 -10.64 14.21 25.91
N VAL A 106 -9.55 14.85 25.47
CA VAL A 106 -9.19 14.98 24.04
C VAL A 106 -8.97 13.60 23.42
N GLN A 107 -8.16 12.75 24.06
CA GLN A 107 -7.88 11.40 23.56
C GLN A 107 -9.14 10.52 23.56
N SER A 108 -10.00 10.62 24.58
CA SER A 108 -11.26 9.89 24.62
C SER A 108 -12.18 10.26 23.45
N LEU A 109 -12.26 11.54 23.10
CA LEU A 109 -13.07 11.97 21.95
C LEU A 109 -12.49 11.47 20.63
N VAL A 110 -11.17 11.59 20.43
CA VAL A 110 -10.50 11.07 19.23
C VAL A 110 -10.68 9.55 19.11
N ALA A 111 -10.51 8.80 20.21
CA ALA A 111 -10.73 7.37 20.25
C ALA A 111 -12.17 7.00 19.85
N LYS A 112 -13.18 7.72 20.38
CA LYS A 112 -14.58 7.54 19.97
C LYS A 112 -14.78 7.78 18.47
N VAL A 113 -14.13 8.79 17.91
CA VAL A 113 -14.21 9.10 16.47
C VAL A 113 -13.57 8.01 15.62
N VAL A 114 -12.37 7.57 15.99
CA VAL A 114 -11.67 6.48 15.30
C VAL A 114 -12.46 5.17 15.39
N ALA A 115 -13.08 4.89 16.53
CA ALA A 115 -13.82 3.66 16.78
C ALA A 115 -15.01 3.44 15.83
N TRP A 116 -15.72 4.48 15.41
CA TRP A 116 -16.78 4.34 14.39
C TRP A 116 -16.26 4.55 12.96
N LYS A 117 -15.19 5.35 12.78
CA LYS A 117 -14.58 5.62 11.47
C LYS A 117 -13.97 4.36 10.85
N PHE A 118 -13.23 3.58 11.64
CA PHE A 118 -12.51 2.40 11.12
C PHE A 118 -13.47 1.30 10.61
N PRO A 119 -14.55 0.93 11.33
CA PRO A 119 -15.58 0.04 10.81
C PRO A 119 -16.24 0.57 9.54
N LEU A 120 -16.48 1.88 9.43
CA LEU A 120 -17.05 2.48 8.22
C LEU A 120 -16.11 2.29 7.02
N GLN A 121 -14.81 2.54 7.20
CA GLN A 121 -13.79 2.39 6.16
C GLN A 121 -13.53 0.93 5.76
N THR A 122 -13.84 -0.06 6.60
CA THR A 122 -13.56 -1.48 6.33
C THR A 122 -14.80 -2.27 5.93
N SER A 123 -15.95 -2.01 6.55
CA SER A 123 -17.20 -2.76 6.31
C SER A 123 -17.75 -2.53 4.90
N ILE A 124 -17.69 -1.29 4.40
CA ILE A 124 -18.16 -0.97 3.05
C ILE A 124 -17.28 -1.68 2.00
N PRO A 125 -15.94 -1.55 2.00
CA PRO A 125 -15.09 -2.33 1.11
C PRO A 125 -15.21 -3.84 1.26
N ALA A 126 -15.45 -4.36 2.48
CA ALA A 126 -15.62 -5.79 2.71
C ALA A 126 -16.86 -6.37 2.01
N VAL A 127 -17.93 -5.59 1.88
CA VAL A 127 -19.08 -5.96 1.05
C VAL A 127 -18.73 -5.78 -0.44
N MET A 128 -18.12 -4.65 -0.79
CA MET A 128 -17.77 -4.33 -2.17
C MET A 128 -16.81 -5.34 -2.81
N VAL A 129 -15.85 -5.88 -2.07
CA VAL A 129 -14.84 -6.82 -2.58
C VAL A 129 -15.47 -8.14 -3.05
N LEU A 130 -16.62 -8.55 -2.49
CA LEU A 130 -17.34 -9.75 -2.98
C LEU A 130 -17.86 -9.54 -4.41
N PHE A 131 -18.46 -8.38 -4.65
CA PHE A 131 -19.01 -8.03 -5.97
C PHE A 131 -17.90 -7.70 -6.97
N ILE A 132 -16.93 -6.88 -6.56
CA ILE A 132 -15.81 -6.46 -7.40
C ILE A 132 -14.88 -7.64 -7.69
N GLY A 133 -14.68 -8.54 -6.75
CA GLY A 133 -13.94 -9.79 -6.95
C GLY A 133 -14.58 -10.67 -8.02
N ALA A 134 -15.88 -10.97 -7.89
CA ALA A 134 -16.61 -11.75 -8.90
C ALA A 134 -16.62 -11.07 -10.28
N TRP A 135 -16.80 -9.74 -10.32
CA TRP A 135 -16.71 -8.98 -11.57
C TRP A 135 -15.31 -9.00 -12.19
N SER A 136 -14.27 -8.83 -11.38
CA SER A 136 -12.87 -8.82 -11.79
C SER A 136 -12.44 -10.19 -12.29
N ASP A 137 -12.92 -11.28 -11.69
CA ASP A 137 -12.64 -12.64 -12.13
C ASP A 137 -13.28 -12.94 -13.49
N LYS A 138 -14.52 -12.49 -13.71
CA LYS A 138 -15.22 -12.65 -14.99
C LYS A 138 -14.61 -11.80 -16.11
N THR A 139 -14.32 -10.53 -15.83
CA THR A 139 -13.85 -9.59 -16.85
C THR A 139 -12.34 -9.58 -17.04
N LYS A 140 -11.58 -10.19 -16.12
CA LYS A 140 -10.11 -10.15 -16.02
C LYS A 140 -9.52 -8.73 -16.04
N LYS A 141 -10.34 -7.71 -15.78
CA LYS A 141 -9.92 -6.31 -15.65
C LYS A 141 -9.42 -6.06 -14.23
N ARG A 142 -8.12 -6.30 -14.02
CA ARG A 142 -7.47 -6.18 -12.69
C ARG A 142 -6.94 -4.77 -12.45
N LYS A 143 -6.54 -4.06 -13.51
CA LYS A 143 -6.03 -2.69 -13.47
C LYS A 143 -6.99 -1.74 -12.78
N ILE A 144 -8.27 -1.80 -13.13
CA ILE A 144 -9.30 -0.91 -12.57
C ILE A 144 -9.46 -1.14 -11.07
N CYS A 145 -9.42 -2.39 -10.60
CA CYS A 145 -9.50 -2.71 -9.18
C CYS A 145 -8.33 -2.12 -8.37
N ILE A 146 -7.15 -2.00 -8.98
CA ILE A 146 -5.98 -1.39 -8.32
C ILE A 146 -6.06 0.14 -8.37
N LEU A 147 -6.51 0.72 -9.48
CA LEU A 147 -6.47 2.18 -9.69
C LEU A 147 -7.63 2.96 -9.04
N VAL A 148 -8.82 2.39 -8.92
CA VAL A 148 -9.99 3.08 -8.32
C VAL A 148 -9.73 3.51 -6.87
N PRO A 149 -9.15 2.68 -5.99
CA PRO A 149 -8.77 3.08 -4.65
C PRO A 149 -7.85 4.30 -4.57
N PHE A 150 -6.88 4.45 -5.50
CA PHE A 150 -6.01 5.64 -5.55
C PHE A 150 -6.82 6.92 -5.78
N LEU A 151 -7.86 6.88 -6.61
CA LEU A 151 -8.74 8.04 -6.81
C LEU A 151 -9.49 8.41 -5.54
N GLY A 152 -9.94 7.40 -4.77
CA GLY A 152 -10.56 7.63 -3.47
C GLY A 152 -9.63 8.32 -2.49
N GLU A 153 -8.36 7.88 -2.42
CA GLU A 153 -7.35 8.51 -1.58
C GLU A 153 -7.03 9.95 -2.04
N ILE A 154 -6.95 10.20 -3.35
CA ILE A 154 -6.76 11.58 -3.86
C ILE A 154 -7.93 12.48 -3.43
N ILE A 155 -9.17 12.01 -3.58
CA ILE A 155 -10.36 12.76 -3.17
C ILE A 155 -10.38 12.97 -1.64
N ALA A 156 -10.03 11.95 -0.85
CA ALA A 156 -9.94 12.05 0.61
C ALA A 156 -8.91 13.12 1.02
N ASN A 157 -7.72 13.12 0.41
CA ASN A 157 -6.68 14.10 0.72
C ASN A 157 -7.03 15.52 0.26
N ILE A 158 -7.76 15.68 -0.85
CA ILE A 158 -8.33 16.98 -1.24
C ILE A 158 -9.34 17.46 -0.20
N GLY A 159 -10.20 16.55 0.29
CA GLY A 159 -11.14 16.84 1.37
C GLY A 159 -10.46 17.23 2.69
N LEU A 160 -9.36 16.57 3.04
CA LEU A 160 -8.54 16.91 4.21
C LEU A 160 -7.82 18.26 4.04
N LEU A 161 -7.38 18.59 2.83
CA LEU A 161 -6.84 19.92 2.53
C LEU A 161 -7.91 21.00 2.72
N PHE A 162 -9.14 20.76 2.27
CA PHE A 162 -10.28 21.65 2.53
C PHE A 162 -10.60 21.75 4.03
N ALA A 163 -10.52 20.63 4.76
CA ALA A 163 -10.72 20.61 6.21
C ALA A 163 -9.61 21.33 7.00
N THR A 164 -8.43 21.46 6.39
CA THR A 164 -7.31 22.25 6.91
C THR A 164 -7.54 23.74 6.66
N PHE A 165 -8.17 24.10 5.53
CA PHE A 165 -8.55 25.49 5.23
C PHE A 165 -9.65 26.00 6.18
N TYR A 166 -10.72 25.23 6.35
CA TYR A 166 -11.80 25.52 7.29
C TYR A 166 -11.55 24.84 8.64
N PHE A 167 -10.39 25.12 9.24
CA PHE A 167 -9.93 24.39 10.42
C PHE A 167 -10.86 24.58 11.62
N TYR A 168 -11.32 25.80 11.87
CA TYR A 168 -12.13 26.15 13.04
C TYR A 168 -13.64 25.94 12.80
N GLU A 169 -14.08 25.97 11.55
CA GLU A 169 -15.49 25.84 11.18
C GLU A 169 -15.94 24.38 11.07
N LEU A 170 -15.01 23.47 10.73
CA LEU A 170 -15.31 22.04 10.59
C LEU A 170 -14.99 21.27 11.86
N SER A 171 -16.02 20.64 12.42
CA SER A 171 -15.88 19.72 13.55
C SER A 171 -14.99 18.52 13.23
N LEU A 172 -14.47 17.89 14.29
CA LEU A 172 -13.71 16.65 14.20
C LEU A 172 -14.48 15.55 13.45
N THR A 173 -15.77 15.38 13.78
CA THR A 173 -16.64 14.36 13.16
C THR A 173 -16.82 14.60 11.66
N ALA A 174 -17.03 15.86 11.24
CA ALA A 174 -17.14 16.19 9.82
C ALA A 174 -15.84 15.88 9.07
N THR A 175 -14.70 16.24 9.67
CA THR A 175 -13.36 15.95 9.11
C THR A 175 -13.15 14.43 8.95
N ALA A 176 -13.51 13.64 9.96
CA ALA A 176 -13.40 12.19 9.91
C ALA A 176 -14.30 11.56 8.82
N LEU A 177 -15.49 12.09 8.58
CA LEU A 177 -16.37 11.64 7.50
C LEU A 177 -15.82 11.98 6.10
N ILE A 178 -15.30 13.19 5.92
CA ILE A 178 -14.71 13.64 4.65
C ILE A 178 -13.55 12.74 4.24
N GLU A 179 -12.76 12.26 5.20
CA GLU A 179 -11.69 11.30 4.96
C GLU A 179 -12.21 9.87 4.75
N ALA A 180 -13.16 9.43 5.58
CA ALA A 180 -13.62 8.05 5.59
C ALA A 180 -14.41 7.66 4.35
N LEU A 181 -15.34 8.51 3.91
CA LEU A 181 -16.30 8.16 2.87
C LEU A 181 -15.63 7.92 1.51
N PRO A 182 -14.73 8.79 0.99
CA PRO A 182 -14.10 8.56 -0.31
C PRO A 182 -13.26 7.29 -0.34
N ALA A 183 -12.52 7.01 0.74
CA ALA A 183 -11.72 5.79 0.87
C ALA A 183 -12.61 4.53 0.98
N ALA A 184 -13.72 4.60 1.74
CA ALA A 184 -14.66 3.50 1.90
C ALA A 184 -15.35 3.13 0.57
N PHE A 185 -15.82 4.13 -0.18
CA PHE A 185 -16.52 3.90 -1.45
C PHE A 185 -15.58 3.57 -2.62
N SER A 186 -14.29 3.91 -2.53
CA SER A 186 -13.31 3.51 -3.55
C SER A 186 -12.81 2.07 -3.35
N GLY A 187 -13.07 1.46 -2.18
CA GLY A 187 -12.62 0.12 -1.82
C GLY A 187 -11.40 0.05 -0.92
N SER A 188 -10.79 1.19 -0.60
CA SER A 188 -9.60 1.31 0.26
C SER A 188 -8.51 0.28 -0.09
N TYR A 189 -7.68 -0.09 0.89
CA TYR A 189 -6.62 -1.09 0.73
C TYR A 189 -7.15 -2.49 0.41
N ILE A 190 -8.38 -2.82 0.83
CA ILE A 190 -8.97 -4.16 0.67
C ILE A 190 -9.10 -4.52 -0.82
N ILE A 191 -9.64 -3.62 -1.64
CA ILE A 191 -9.80 -3.88 -3.08
C ILE A 191 -8.45 -3.84 -3.81
N ILE A 192 -7.49 -3.02 -3.36
CA ILE A 192 -6.13 -3.03 -3.91
C ILE A 192 -5.48 -4.40 -3.69
N PHE A 193 -5.53 -4.96 -2.47
CA PHE A 193 -4.95 -6.26 -2.19
C PHE A 193 -5.62 -7.37 -2.99
N MET A 194 -6.95 -7.36 -3.09
CA MET A 194 -7.66 -8.28 -3.98
C MET A 194 -7.16 -8.16 -5.42
N GLY A 195 -7.10 -6.94 -5.97
CA GLY A 195 -6.67 -6.68 -7.34
C GLY A 195 -5.23 -7.10 -7.60
N MET A 196 -4.35 -6.83 -6.64
CA MET A 196 -2.95 -7.23 -6.64
C MET A 196 -2.79 -8.75 -6.66
N TYR A 197 -3.40 -9.48 -5.71
CA TYR A 197 -3.26 -10.94 -5.66
C TYR A 197 -3.78 -11.59 -6.93
N SER A 198 -4.92 -11.12 -7.45
CA SER A 198 -5.47 -11.60 -8.70
C SER A 198 -4.59 -11.25 -9.92
N PHE A 199 -4.05 -10.02 -9.98
CA PHE A 199 -3.13 -9.60 -11.04
C PHE A 199 -1.85 -10.45 -11.04
N MET A 200 -1.28 -10.70 -9.86
CA MET A 200 -0.09 -11.54 -9.71
C MET A 200 -0.38 -12.99 -10.09
N ALA A 201 -1.54 -13.54 -9.71
CA ALA A 201 -1.93 -14.88 -10.10
C ALA A 201 -2.02 -15.04 -11.64
N ASP A 202 -2.56 -14.03 -12.33
CA ASP A 202 -2.74 -14.05 -13.79
C ASP A 202 -1.42 -13.81 -14.56
N ARG A 203 -0.47 -13.05 -13.99
CA ARG A 203 0.81 -12.66 -14.66
C ARG A 203 2.01 -13.56 -14.35
N THR A 204 1.89 -14.47 -13.39
CA THR A 204 3.03 -15.28 -12.93
C THR A 204 2.80 -16.76 -13.18
N THR A 205 3.88 -17.46 -13.55
CA THR A 205 3.89 -18.92 -13.62
C THR A 205 3.80 -19.52 -12.21
N VAL A 206 3.27 -20.75 -12.09
CA VAL A 206 3.08 -21.42 -10.79
C VAL A 206 4.37 -21.49 -9.98
N GLU A 207 5.50 -21.74 -10.65
CA GLU A 207 6.84 -21.83 -10.05
C GLU A 207 7.32 -20.49 -9.47
N ASN A 208 7.09 -19.37 -10.18
CA ASN A 208 7.59 -18.05 -9.78
C ASN A 208 6.58 -17.22 -8.97
N ARG A 209 5.33 -17.68 -8.84
CA ARG A 209 4.24 -16.94 -8.19
C ARG A 209 4.57 -16.62 -6.74
N MET A 210 5.05 -17.60 -5.98
CA MET A 210 5.38 -17.41 -4.56
C MET A 210 6.52 -16.40 -4.38
N PHE A 211 7.56 -16.48 -5.22
CA PHE A 211 8.68 -15.55 -5.17
C PHE A 211 8.25 -14.10 -5.45
N ARG A 212 7.48 -13.88 -6.52
CA ARG A 212 7.01 -12.52 -6.85
C ARG A 212 6.00 -11.98 -5.82
N LEU A 213 5.13 -12.82 -5.27
CA LEU A 213 4.27 -12.41 -4.14
C LEU A 213 5.08 -12.04 -2.89
N GLY A 214 6.17 -12.76 -2.63
CA GLY A 214 7.13 -12.39 -1.59
C GLY A 214 7.72 -11.00 -1.79
N LEU A 215 8.18 -10.69 -3.01
CA LEU A 215 8.68 -9.36 -3.36
C LEU A 215 7.64 -8.25 -3.16
N VAL A 216 6.41 -8.48 -3.64
CA VAL A 216 5.30 -7.53 -3.45
C VAL A 216 5.04 -7.29 -1.96
N THR A 217 5.04 -8.35 -1.15
CA THR A 217 4.82 -8.26 0.29
C THR A 217 5.94 -7.48 0.98
N ILE A 218 7.19 -7.66 0.57
CA ILE A 218 8.31 -6.84 1.06
C ILE A 218 8.11 -5.37 0.72
N CYS A 219 7.72 -5.05 -0.52
CA CYS A 219 7.44 -3.67 -0.93
C CYS A 219 6.31 -3.04 -0.11
N VAL A 220 5.19 -3.75 0.07
CA VAL A 220 4.08 -3.26 0.92
C VAL A 220 4.54 -3.06 2.36
N SER A 221 5.25 -4.06 2.91
CA SER A 221 5.73 -4.03 4.29
C SER A 221 6.74 -2.91 4.55
N LEU A 222 7.61 -2.59 3.59
CA LEU A 222 8.57 -1.48 3.70
C LEU A 222 7.90 -0.10 3.56
N GLY A 223 6.74 0.00 2.90
CA GLY A 223 6.01 1.26 2.76
C GLY A 223 5.55 1.82 4.10
N THR A 224 5.04 0.97 5.00
CA THR A 224 4.54 1.41 6.31
C THR A 224 5.60 2.09 7.20
N PRO A 225 6.74 1.46 7.53
CA PRO A 225 7.75 2.07 8.40
C PRO A 225 8.40 3.29 7.74
N THR A 226 8.58 3.28 6.42
CA THR A 226 9.14 4.43 5.69
C THR A 226 8.18 5.62 5.72
N GLY A 227 6.88 5.41 5.51
CA GLY A 227 5.84 6.43 5.63
C GLY A 227 5.77 7.01 7.05
N THR A 228 5.75 6.16 8.08
CA THR A 228 5.71 6.59 9.48
C THR A 228 6.96 7.38 9.88
N ALA A 229 8.15 6.94 9.46
CA ALA A 229 9.40 7.63 9.74
C ALA A 229 9.46 9.02 9.10
N LEU A 230 9.00 9.15 7.85
CA LEU A 230 8.94 10.43 7.14
C LEU A 230 7.85 11.36 7.69
N SER A 231 6.77 10.80 8.25
CA SER A 231 5.59 11.57 8.64
C SER A 231 5.86 12.62 9.71
N GLY A 232 6.58 12.27 10.77
CA GLY A 232 6.92 13.24 11.81
C GLY A 232 7.77 14.41 11.30
N ILE A 233 8.66 14.14 10.34
CA ILE A 233 9.54 15.15 9.73
C ILE A 233 8.72 16.08 8.83
N LEU A 234 7.90 15.50 7.94
CA LEU A 234 7.08 16.28 7.02
C LEU A 234 6.06 17.13 7.77
N LEU A 235 5.42 16.59 8.81
CA LEU A 235 4.44 17.34 9.58
C LEU A 235 5.05 18.54 10.31
N ARG A 236 6.26 18.39 10.88
CA ARG A 236 6.97 19.51 11.55
C ARG A 236 7.48 20.58 10.59
N THR A 237 7.87 20.19 9.38
CA THR A 237 8.51 21.12 8.41
C THR A 237 7.52 21.79 7.49
N LEU A 238 6.48 21.08 7.06
CA LEU A 238 5.52 21.54 6.05
C LEU A 238 4.12 21.83 6.61
N GLY A 239 3.84 21.40 7.84
CA GLY A 239 2.49 21.45 8.42
C GLY A 239 1.47 20.60 7.66
N TYR A 240 0.20 20.71 8.04
CA TYR A 240 -0.89 19.92 7.43
C TYR A 240 -1.07 20.22 5.93
N TYR A 241 -1.02 21.50 5.53
CA TYR A 241 -1.17 21.89 4.12
C TYR A 241 -0.14 21.24 3.21
N GLY A 242 1.14 21.28 3.60
CA GLY A 242 2.18 20.72 2.77
C GLY A 242 2.18 19.19 2.79
N VAL A 243 1.84 18.55 3.92
CA VAL A 243 1.69 17.08 3.98
C VAL A 243 0.60 16.59 3.04
N PHE A 244 -0.62 17.15 3.12
CA PHE A 244 -1.72 16.72 2.25
C PHE A 244 -1.46 17.06 0.77
N SER A 245 -0.80 18.18 0.48
CA SER A 245 -0.39 18.52 -0.90
C SER A 245 0.62 17.53 -1.47
N VAL A 246 1.63 17.14 -0.68
CA VAL A 246 2.62 16.12 -1.07
C VAL A 246 1.95 14.77 -1.29
N LEU A 247 1.00 14.39 -0.44
CA LEU A 247 0.22 13.15 -0.58
C LEU A 247 -0.59 13.13 -1.89
N ILE A 248 -1.32 14.20 -2.20
CA ILE A 248 -2.06 14.33 -3.46
C ILE A 248 -1.10 14.18 -4.65
N PHE A 249 0.05 14.83 -4.60
CA PHE A 249 1.06 14.73 -5.65
C PHE A 249 1.58 13.29 -5.80
N LEU A 250 2.00 12.64 -4.72
CA LEU A 250 2.53 11.27 -4.75
C LEU A 250 1.49 10.24 -5.21
N TYR A 251 0.25 10.33 -4.72
CA TYR A 251 -0.84 9.49 -5.17
C TYR A 251 -1.15 9.70 -6.66
N THR A 252 -1.13 10.95 -7.14
CA THR A 252 -1.37 11.27 -8.54
C THR A 252 -0.26 10.73 -9.44
N VAL A 253 1.01 10.89 -9.05
CA VAL A 253 2.15 10.33 -9.79
C VAL A 253 2.07 8.81 -9.83
N SER A 254 1.76 8.16 -8.70
CA SER A 254 1.58 6.70 -8.63
C SER A 254 0.40 6.22 -9.46
N PHE A 255 -0.71 6.96 -9.46
CA PHE A 255 -1.88 6.68 -10.29
C PHE A 255 -1.55 6.77 -11.79
N ILE A 256 -0.87 7.85 -12.22
CA ILE A 256 -0.44 8.01 -13.62
C ILE A 256 0.53 6.89 -14.02
N TYR A 257 1.49 6.57 -13.16
CA TYR A 257 2.41 5.45 -13.37
C TYR A 257 1.63 4.14 -13.54
N GLY A 258 0.64 3.90 -12.68
CA GLY A 258 -0.21 2.72 -12.75
C GLY A 258 -1.05 2.67 -14.03
N VAL A 259 -1.58 3.80 -14.48
CA VAL A 259 -2.32 3.90 -15.75
C VAL A 259 -1.41 3.57 -16.94
N VAL A 260 -0.16 4.02 -16.95
CA VAL A 260 0.77 3.83 -18.07
C VAL A 260 1.36 2.42 -18.07
N ARG A 261 1.64 1.83 -16.90
CA ARG A 261 2.39 0.56 -16.78
C ARG A 261 1.54 -0.67 -16.49
N LEU A 262 0.39 -0.55 -15.81
CA LEU A 262 -0.48 -1.71 -15.65
C LEU A 262 -1.24 -1.96 -16.95
N GLU A 263 -0.94 -3.09 -17.56
CA GLU A 263 -1.71 -3.63 -18.68
C GLU A 263 -2.53 -4.82 -18.18
N ASP A 264 -3.85 -4.76 -18.42
CA ASP A 264 -4.74 -5.89 -18.18
C ASP A 264 -4.29 -7.08 -19.05
N VAL A 265 -4.46 -8.29 -18.52
CA VAL A 265 -4.22 -9.50 -19.31
C VAL A 265 -5.31 -9.55 -20.38
N LEU A 266 -4.90 -9.48 -21.65
CA LEU A 266 -5.82 -9.50 -22.79
C LEU A 266 -6.71 -10.73 -22.71
N VAL A 267 -8.01 -10.49 -22.57
CA VAL A 267 -9.03 -11.53 -22.73
C VAL A 267 -9.08 -11.84 -24.22
N ARG A 268 -9.00 -13.13 -24.61
CA ARG A 268 -9.26 -13.57 -25.99
C ARG A 268 -10.57 -12.91 -26.49
N ASP A 269 -10.54 -12.40 -27.72
CA ASP A 269 -11.56 -11.52 -28.32
C ASP A 269 -13.01 -12.03 -28.23
N ASP A 270 -13.20 -13.34 -28.02
CA ASP A 270 -14.49 -14.02 -27.90
C ASP A 270 -15.42 -13.43 -26.81
N VAL A 271 -14.87 -12.82 -25.75
CA VAL A 271 -15.66 -12.23 -24.65
C VAL A 271 -16.08 -10.78 -24.94
N ILE A 272 -15.28 -10.01 -25.67
CA ILE A 272 -15.50 -8.57 -25.91
C ILE A 272 -16.70 -8.35 -26.85
N THR A 273 -16.90 -9.25 -27.81
CA THR A 273 -18.02 -9.21 -28.77
C THR A 273 -19.37 -9.37 -28.06
N SER A 274 -19.44 -10.12 -26.95
CA SER A 274 -20.66 -10.29 -26.15
C SER A 274 -21.06 -9.05 -25.34
N VAL A 275 -20.09 -8.24 -24.91
CA VAL A 275 -20.34 -7.09 -24.02
C VAL A 275 -20.72 -5.83 -24.79
N ARG A 276 -20.19 -5.65 -26.01
CA ARG A 276 -20.42 -4.43 -26.80
C ARG A 276 -21.78 -4.38 -27.52
N GLY A 277 -22.44 -5.53 -27.73
CA GLY A 277 -23.71 -5.63 -28.46
C GLY A 277 -24.99 -5.30 -27.67
N GLU A 278 -24.98 -5.30 -26.33
CA GLU A 278 -26.21 -5.24 -25.51
C GLU A 278 -26.29 -4.00 -24.58
N ASN A 279 -25.62 -2.90 -24.93
CA ASN A 279 -25.18 -1.86 -23.98
C ASN A 279 -26.26 -0.91 -23.37
N LYS A 280 -27.56 -1.25 -23.38
CA LYS A 280 -28.58 -0.50 -22.61
C LYS A 280 -29.58 -1.36 -21.82
N LYS A 281 -29.72 -2.65 -22.10
CA LYS A 281 -30.54 -3.60 -21.31
C LYS A 281 -29.71 -4.51 -20.39
N ASN A 282 -28.39 -4.38 -20.40
CA ASN A 282 -27.47 -5.34 -19.78
C ASN A 282 -26.95 -5.05 -18.37
N LEU A 283 -27.10 -3.85 -17.82
CA LEU A 283 -26.56 -3.59 -16.49
C LEU A 283 -27.25 -4.46 -15.43
N LYS A 284 -28.57 -4.65 -15.57
CA LYS A 284 -29.38 -5.50 -14.68
C LYS A 284 -29.01 -6.98 -14.83
N LYS A 285 -28.76 -7.47 -16.04
CA LYS A 285 -28.28 -8.84 -16.28
C LYS A 285 -26.89 -9.05 -15.69
N ILE A 286 -25.96 -8.14 -15.93
CA ILE A 286 -24.60 -8.19 -15.35
C ILE A 286 -24.67 -8.19 -13.83
N PHE A 287 -25.49 -7.33 -13.23
CA PHE A 287 -25.66 -7.30 -11.77
C PHE A 287 -26.28 -8.59 -11.23
N GLN A 288 -27.30 -9.15 -11.90
CA GLN A 288 -27.91 -10.43 -11.55
C GLN A 288 -26.91 -11.59 -11.64
N GLU A 289 -26.05 -11.60 -12.67
CA GLU A 289 -25.00 -12.60 -12.82
C GLU A 289 -23.92 -12.48 -11.74
N ILE A 290 -23.46 -11.27 -11.43
CA ILE A 290 -22.49 -11.04 -10.34
C ILE A 290 -23.11 -11.47 -9.00
N PHE A 291 -24.35 -11.08 -8.73
CA PHE A 291 -25.06 -11.49 -7.53
C PHE A 291 -25.19 -13.01 -7.45
N SER A 292 -25.49 -13.69 -8.56
CA SER A 292 -25.50 -15.15 -8.62
C SER A 292 -24.14 -15.75 -8.30
N MET A 293 -23.04 -15.20 -8.81
CA MET A 293 -21.68 -15.67 -8.51
C MET A 293 -21.34 -15.49 -7.01
N VAL A 294 -21.72 -14.37 -6.42
CA VAL A 294 -21.54 -14.14 -4.97
C VAL A 294 -22.37 -15.14 -4.17
N ALA A 295 -23.64 -15.34 -4.52
CA ALA A 295 -24.51 -16.31 -3.86
C ALA A 295 -23.96 -17.74 -3.97
N SER A 296 -23.45 -18.15 -5.14
CA SER A 296 -22.78 -19.43 -5.31
C SER A 296 -21.53 -19.57 -4.44
N THR A 297 -20.71 -18.52 -4.33
CA THR A 297 -19.51 -18.53 -3.45
C THR A 297 -19.89 -18.70 -1.99
N VAL A 298 -20.91 -17.98 -1.51
CA VAL A 298 -21.42 -18.11 -0.14
C VAL A 298 -22.00 -19.50 0.09
N LEU A 299 -22.77 -20.03 -0.87
CA LEU A 299 -23.33 -21.37 -0.79
C LEU A 299 -22.24 -22.47 -0.76
N VAL A 300 -21.16 -22.28 -1.52
CA VAL A 300 -20.00 -23.19 -1.52
C VAL A 300 -19.25 -23.15 -0.19
N ALA A 301 -19.15 -21.99 0.45
CA ALA A 301 -18.58 -21.87 1.79
C ALA A 301 -19.42 -22.60 2.84
N LEU A 302 -20.75 -22.62 2.68
CA LEU A 302 -21.69 -23.28 3.59
C LEU A 302 -21.96 -24.75 3.26
N ARG A 303 -21.45 -25.25 2.12
CA ARG A 303 -21.70 -26.63 1.67
C ARG A 303 -21.06 -27.64 2.64
N PRO A 304 -21.81 -28.66 3.10
CA PRO A 304 -21.24 -29.70 3.96
C PRO A 304 -20.13 -30.46 3.21
N ARG A 305 -18.95 -30.58 3.83
CA ARG A 305 -17.80 -31.32 3.30
C ARG A 305 -17.56 -32.56 4.15
N ALA A 306 -17.21 -33.67 3.50
CA ALA A 306 -16.83 -34.91 4.17
C ALA A 306 -15.59 -34.68 5.08
N PHE A 307 -15.39 -35.57 6.06
CA PHE A 307 -14.24 -35.56 6.98
C PHE A 307 -14.16 -34.39 7.99
N GLY A 308 -15.26 -33.69 8.30
CA GLY A 308 -15.24 -32.64 9.33
C GLY A 308 -14.42 -31.39 8.95
N MET A 309 -13.92 -31.30 7.71
CA MET A 309 -13.16 -30.15 7.20
C MET A 309 -13.93 -28.83 7.29
N ARG A 310 -15.28 -28.86 7.29
CA ARG A 310 -16.10 -27.66 7.53
C ARG A 310 -15.81 -27.04 8.90
N ASN A 311 -15.68 -27.88 9.94
CA ASN A 311 -15.40 -27.41 11.29
C ASN A 311 -13.96 -26.88 11.39
N GLN A 312 -13.00 -27.49 10.67
CA GLN A 312 -11.63 -26.96 10.61
C GLN A 312 -11.57 -25.58 9.94
N ILE A 313 -12.26 -25.38 8.81
CA ILE A 313 -12.32 -24.08 8.13
C ILE A 313 -12.99 -23.03 9.03
N LEU A 314 -14.12 -23.37 9.66
CA LEU A 314 -14.79 -22.47 10.60
C LEU A 314 -13.90 -22.13 11.80
N SER A 315 -13.20 -23.11 12.37
CA SER A 315 -12.25 -22.88 13.45
C SER A 315 -11.09 -21.98 13.03
N VAL A 316 -10.58 -22.11 11.81
CA VAL A 316 -9.52 -21.22 11.28
C VAL A 316 -10.05 -19.80 11.07
N ILE A 317 -11.27 -19.63 10.58
CA ILE A 317 -11.91 -18.32 10.44
C ILE A 317 -12.11 -17.66 11.81
N VAL A 318 -12.64 -18.41 12.79
CA VAL A 318 -12.82 -17.92 14.17
C VAL A 318 -11.49 -17.57 14.82
N LEU A 319 -10.47 -18.42 14.66
CA LEU A 319 -9.13 -18.15 15.17
C LEU A 319 -8.52 -16.89 14.55
N TYR A 320 -8.71 -16.69 13.24
CA TYR A 320 -8.26 -15.47 12.57
C TYR A 320 -8.97 -14.22 13.11
N ILE A 321 -10.29 -14.29 13.32
CA ILE A 321 -11.06 -13.19 13.93
C ILE A 321 -10.57 -12.92 15.36
N LEU A 322 -10.27 -13.95 16.14
CA LEU A 322 -9.76 -13.80 17.51
C LEU A 322 -8.33 -13.25 17.55
N MET A 323 -7.47 -13.60 16.59
CA MET A 323 -6.11 -13.05 16.52
C MET A 323 -6.10 -11.61 16.01
N VAL A 324 -6.90 -11.32 14.98
CA VAL A 324 -6.84 -10.04 14.27
C VAL A 324 -7.79 -9.01 14.89
N GLY A 325 -8.90 -9.43 15.48
CA GLY A 325 -9.90 -8.55 16.10
C GLY A 325 -9.31 -7.62 17.18
N PRO A 326 -8.56 -8.14 18.17
CA PRO A 326 -7.94 -7.31 19.20
C PRO A 326 -6.93 -6.31 18.64
N LEU A 327 -6.14 -6.70 17.62
CA LEU A 327 -5.13 -5.84 16.98
C LEU A 327 -5.72 -4.56 16.33
N TYR A 328 -7.01 -4.56 15.99
CA TYR A 328 -7.72 -3.41 15.43
C TYR A 328 -8.78 -2.82 16.39
N GLY A 329 -8.90 -3.38 17.59
CA GLY A 329 -9.85 -2.96 18.63
C GLY A 329 -9.26 -2.00 19.67
N GLU A 330 -7.99 -1.61 19.51
CA GLU A 330 -7.27 -0.67 20.38
C GLU A 330 -7.06 0.69 19.69
#